data_AF-A0A0G3H4V5-F1
#
_entry.id   AF-A0A0G3H4V5-F1
#
_cell.length_a   1.000
_cell.length_b   1.000
_cell.length_c   1.000
_cell.angle_alpha   90.00
_cell.angle_beta   90.00
_cell.angle_gamma   90.00
#
_symmetry.space_group_name_H-M   'P 1'
#
loop_
_entity.id
_entity.type
_entity.pdbx_description
1 polymer ?
#
loop_
_entity_poly.entity_id
_entity_poly.type
_entity_poly.pdbx_seq_one_letter_code
_entity_poly.pdbx_strand_id
1 'polypeptide(L)'
;MTITRHRVGPQAKARVFGFGEDRVPAYLLTLRFTDPRGGSVDVALAEGWVRALIHDAAADAVHEVTVTDHAPTFVWLADSDYLPVRSPASLFGGFEQAA
;
A
#
# COMPACT_ATOMS: atom_id res chain seq x y z
N MET A 1 -14.77 0.38 0.04
CA MET A 1 -13.34 0.05 0.18
C MET A 1 -13.12 -1.34 -0.38
N THR A 2 -12.11 -1.49 -1.25
CA THR A 2 -11.67 -2.77 -1.79
C THR A 2 -10.26 -3.05 -1.30
N ILE A 3 -10.00 -4.29 -0.89
CA ILE A 3 -8.69 -4.76 -0.45
C ILE A 3 -8.28 -5.89 -1.39
N THR A 4 -7.11 -5.79 -2.00
CA THR A 4 -6.50 -6.88 -2.78
C THR A 4 -5.16 -7.28 -2.19
N ARG A 5 -4.75 -8.52 -2.47
CA ARG A 5 -3.44 -9.06 -2.09
C ARG A 5 -2.78 -9.76 -3.26
N HIS A 6 -1.48 -9.56 -3.41
CA HIS A 6 -0.65 -10.26 -4.39
C HIS A 6 0.61 -10.80 -3.73
N ARG A 7 1.07 -11.99 -4.14
CA ARG A 7 2.34 -12.54 -3.63
C ARG A 7 3.52 -11.77 -4.22
N VAL A 8 4.50 -11.47 -3.37
CA VAL A 8 5.70 -10.74 -3.75
C VAL A 8 6.68 -11.66 -4.47
N GLY A 9 7.08 -11.26 -5.68
CA GLY A 9 8.05 -11.97 -6.50
C GLY A 9 9.51 -11.69 -6.10
N PRO A 10 10.48 -12.46 -6.63
CA PRO A 10 11.89 -12.36 -6.26
C PRO A 10 12.51 -10.97 -6.48
N GLN A 11 12.13 -10.26 -7.55
CA GLN A 11 12.67 -8.93 -7.85
C GLN A 11 12.28 -7.89 -6.81
N ALA A 12 11.02 -7.89 -6.37
CA ALA A 12 10.56 -6.98 -5.33
C ALA A 12 11.22 -7.28 -3.97
N LYS A 13 11.41 -8.57 -3.64
CA LYS A 13 12.19 -8.98 -2.45
C LYS A 13 13.61 -8.43 -2.49
N ALA A 14 14.31 -8.59 -3.62
CA ALA A 14 15.67 -8.08 -3.77
C ALA A 14 15.77 -6.55 -3.57
N ARG A 15 14.77 -5.79 -4.04
CA ARG A 15 14.72 -4.33 -3.83
C ARG A 15 14.46 -3.94 -2.38
N VAL A 16 13.68 -4.71 -1.64
CA VAL A 16 13.46 -4.49 -0.19
C VAL A 16 14.74 -4.76 0.60
N PHE A 17 15.43 -5.87 0.32
CA PHE A 17 16.72 -6.15 0.96
C PHE A 17 17.79 -5.10 0.60
N GLY A 18 17.84 -4.66 -0.66
CA GLY A 18 18.74 -3.58 -1.09
C GLY A 18 18.43 -2.21 -0.48
N PHE A 19 17.22 -2.02 0.06
CA PHE A 19 16.81 -0.83 0.81
C PHE A 19 17.25 -0.88 2.29
N GLY A 20 17.72 -2.04 2.78
CA GLY A 20 18.16 -2.23 4.16
C GLY A 20 17.08 -2.72 5.12
N GLU A 21 15.97 -3.26 4.60
CA GLU A 21 14.97 -3.97 5.40
C GLU A 21 15.27 -5.47 5.38
N ASP A 22 15.34 -6.10 6.55
CA ASP A 22 15.75 -7.49 6.72
C ASP A 22 14.55 -8.47 6.74
N ARG A 23 13.33 -7.96 6.91
CA ARG A 23 12.12 -8.79 6.89
C ARG A 23 11.76 -9.19 5.46
N VAL A 24 11.32 -10.44 5.31
CA VAL A 24 10.94 -10.99 3.99
C VAL A 24 9.53 -10.52 3.62
N PRO A 25 9.35 -9.69 2.57
CA PRO A 25 8.01 -9.33 2.13
C PRO A 25 7.35 -10.54 1.44
N ALA A 26 6.15 -10.89 1.89
CA ALA A 26 5.37 -12.00 1.36
C ALA A 26 4.22 -11.53 0.46
N TYR A 27 3.60 -10.41 0.82
CA TYR A 27 2.41 -9.87 0.14
C TYR A 27 2.55 -8.38 -0.18
N LEU A 28 1.99 -7.97 -1.30
CA LEU A 28 1.59 -6.61 -1.58
C LEU A 28 0.12 -6.48 -1.23
N LEU A 29 -0.22 -5.52 -0.39
CA LEU A 29 -1.60 -5.13 -0.10
C LEU A 29 -1.92 -3.83 -0.83
N THR A 30 -3.12 -3.79 -1.42
CA THR A 30 -3.65 -2.58 -2.07
C THR A 30 -5.03 -2.29 -1.52
N LEU A 31 -5.21 -1.08 -1.01
CA LEU A 31 -6.47 -0.55 -0.52
C LEU A 31 -6.92 0.56 -1.45
N ARG A 32 -8.09 0.38 -2.06
CA ARG A 32 -8.73 1.40 -2.88
C ARG A 32 -10.03 1.85 -2.26
N PHE A 33 -10.21 3.16 -2.13
CA PHE A 33 -11.42 3.79 -1.63
C PHE A 33 -12.18 4.40 -2.80
N THR A 34 -13.48 4.15 -2.89
CA THR A 34 -14.36 4.71 -3.92
C THR A 34 -15.72 4.99 -3.32
N ASP A 35 -16.41 6.01 -3.83
CA ASP A 35 -17.84 6.21 -3.59
C ASP A 35 -18.65 5.34 -4.57
N PRO A 36 -19.59 4.50 -4.12
CA PRO A 36 -20.40 3.65 -5.00
C PRO A 36 -21.28 4.41 -5.99
N ARG A 37 -21.50 5.72 -5.78
CA ARG A 37 -22.22 6.62 -6.69
C ARG A 37 -21.27 7.38 -7.62
N GLY A 38 -19.96 7.13 -7.55
CA GLY A 38 -18.93 7.80 -8.35
C GLY A 38 -18.52 9.19 -7.85
N GLY A 39 -18.92 9.56 -6.64
CA GLY A 39 -18.49 10.81 -5.99
C GLY A 39 -17.00 10.84 -5.64
N SER A 40 -16.55 11.99 -5.14
CA SER A 40 -15.23 12.10 -4.51
C SER A 40 -15.21 11.44 -3.14
N VAL A 41 -14.03 11.00 -2.73
CA VAL A 41 -13.71 10.40 -1.46
C VAL A 41 -12.80 11.36 -0.71
N ASP A 42 -13.14 11.66 0.54
CA ASP A 42 -12.24 12.41 1.43
C ASP A 42 -10.96 11.59 1.70
N VAL A 43 -9.83 12.09 1.21
CA VAL A 43 -8.52 11.44 1.34
C VAL A 43 -8.11 11.31 2.81
N ALA A 44 -8.42 12.30 3.66
CA ALA A 44 -8.08 12.23 5.08
C ALA A 44 -8.87 11.14 5.81
N LEU A 45 -10.15 10.95 5.42
CA LEU A 45 -10.95 9.83 5.92
C LEU A 45 -10.41 8.48 5.43
N ALA A 46 -9.98 8.40 4.17
CA ALA A 46 -9.37 7.20 3.61
C ALA A 46 -8.05 6.83 4.34
N GLU A 47 -7.17 7.82 4.56
CA GLU A 47 -5.94 7.65 5.35
C GLU A 47 -6.25 7.21 6.79
N GLY A 48 -7.28 7.77 7.42
CA GLY A 48 -7.74 7.37 8.74
C GLY A 48 -8.11 5.88 8.82
N TRP A 49 -8.79 5.35 7.80
CA TRP A 49 -9.07 3.91 7.71
C TRP A 49 -7.81 3.08 7.53
N VAL A 50 -6.85 3.53 6.72
CA VAL A 50 -5.56 2.84 6.56
C VAL A 50 -4.84 2.78 7.90
N ARG A 51 -4.71 3.91 8.61
CA ARG A 51 -4.09 3.99 9.95
C ARG A 51 -4.82 3.17 11.01
N ALA A 52 -6.12 2.91 10.87
CA ALA A 52 -6.84 2.02 11.77
C ALA A 52 -6.55 0.53 11.49
N LEU A 53 -6.17 0.17 10.27
CA LEU A 53 -5.87 -1.20 9.86
C LEU A 53 -4.41 -1.61 10.12
N ILE A 54 -3.51 -0.64 10.17
CA ILE A 54 -2.10 -0.85 10.49
C ILE A 54 -1.78 -0.27 11.87
N HIS A 55 -0.78 -0.80 12.55
CA HIS A 55 -0.30 -0.14 13.76
C HIS A 55 0.34 1.22 13.39
N ASP A 56 0.04 2.28 14.14
CA ASP A 56 0.43 3.66 13.78
C ASP A 56 1.95 3.83 13.62
N ALA A 57 2.74 3.05 14.39
CA ALA A 57 4.19 2.98 14.27
C ALA A 57 4.72 2.44 12.92
N ALA A 58 3.85 1.87 12.08
CA ALA A 58 4.17 1.31 10.77
C ALA A 58 3.59 2.14 9.61
N ALA A 59 3.06 3.34 9.89
CA ALA A 59 2.50 4.23 8.88
C ALA A 59 3.50 4.61 7.78
N ASP A 60 4.80 4.63 8.10
CA ASP A 60 5.87 4.92 7.15
C ASP A 60 6.13 3.81 6.11
N ALA A 61 5.50 2.64 6.26
CA ALA A 61 5.54 1.56 5.28
C ALA A 61 4.49 1.73 4.16
N VAL A 62 3.51 2.63 4.34
CA VAL A 62 2.40 2.85 3.40
C VAL A 62 2.76 3.93 2.39
N HIS A 63 2.41 3.67 1.13
CA HIS A 63 2.58 4.59 0.00
C HIS A 63 1.23 4.88 -0.63
N GLU A 64 0.92 6.14 -0.85
CA GLU A 64 -0.20 6.55 -1.70
C GLU A 64 0.26 6.52 -3.17
N VAL A 65 -0.50 5.84 -4.04
CA VAL A 65 -0.16 5.64 -5.47
C VAL A 65 -1.22 6.18 -6.42
N THR A 66 -2.29 6.77 -5.90
CA THR A 66 -3.28 7.47 -6.71
C THR A 66 -3.74 8.67 -5.93
N VAL A 67 -3.33 9.85 -6.40
CA VAL A 67 -3.61 11.16 -5.78
C VAL A 67 -4.88 11.79 -6.37
N THR A 68 -5.83 10.96 -6.83
CA THR A 68 -7.13 11.46 -7.29
C THR A 68 -8.12 11.41 -6.15
N ASP A 69 -8.92 12.45 -6.03
CA ASP A 69 -9.99 12.55 -5.04
C ASP A 69 -11.12 11.54 -5.27
N HIS A 70 -11.20 10.90 -6.44
CA HIS A 70 -12.22 9.90 -6.74
C HIS A 70 -11.86 8.48 -6.32
N ALA A 71 -10.57 8.15 -6.27
CA ALA A 71 -10.13 6.80 -5.94
C ALA A 71 -8.78 6.72 -5.19
N PRO A 72 -8.68 7.29 -3.98
CA PRO A 72 -7.47 7.19 -3.17
C PRO A 72 -7.03 5.74 -3.03
N THR A 73 -5.78 5.47 -3.40
CA THR A 73 -5.23 4.11 -3.41
C THR A 73 -3.92 4.07 -2.64
N PHE A 74 -3.88 3.20 -1.63
CA PHE A 74 -2.74 3.01 -0.74
C PHE A 74 -2.19 1.61 -0.90
N VAL A 75 -0.87 1.48 -0.86
CA VAL A 75 -0.17 0.20 -0.99
C VAL A 75 0.94 0.07 0.04
N TRP A 76 1.18 -1.17 0.48
CA TRP A 76 2.36 -1.52 1.26
C TRP A 76 2.70 -3.00 1.10
N LEU A 77 3.94 -3.34 1.40
CA LEU A 77 4.36 -4.73 1.53
C LEU A 77 4.10 -5.23 2.94
N ALA A 78 3.77 -6.52 3.08
CA ALA A 78 3.62 -7.19 4.35
C ALA A 78 4.36 -8.53 4.35
N ASP A 79 4.79 -8.98 5.53
CA ASP A 79 5.37 -10.32 5.72
C ASP A 79 4.29 -11.42 5.76
N SER A 80 4.67 -12.65 6.13
CA SER A 80 3.73 -13.78 6.22
C SER A 80 2.66 -13.63 7.30
N ASP A 81 2.93 -12.80 8.30
CA ASP A 81 2.04 -12.52 9.43
C ASP A 81 1.22 -11.24 9.21
N TYR A 82 1.28 -10.68 8.00
CA TYR A 82 0.60 -9.45 7.58
C TYR A 82 1.08 -8.19 8.31
N LEU A 83 2.30 -8.20 8.85
CA LEU A 83 2.91 -6.99 9.42
C LEU A 83 3.53 -6.14 8.32
N PRO A 84 3.35 -4.80 8.32
CA PRO A 84 3.90 -3.93 7.29
C PRO A 84 5.44 -3.97 7.25
N VAL A 85 5.99 -4.07 6.05
CA VAL A 85 7.42 -4.13 5.74
C VAL A 85 7.84 -2.84 5.04
N ARG A 86 8.88 -2.16 5.55
CA ARG A 86 9.34 -0.91 4.96
C ARG A 86 9.92 -1.16 3.58
N SER A 87 9.69 -0.23 2.67
CA SER A 87 10.10 -0.39 1.28
C SER A 87 10.25 0.96 0.59
N PRO A 88 11.10 1.05 -0.45
CA PRO A 88 11.26 2.29 -1.19
C PRO A 88 10.02 2.57 -2.05
N ALA A 89 9.52 3.82 -2.04
CA ALA A 89 8.37 4.26 -2.85
C ALA A 89 8.52 3.95 -4.35
N SER A 90 9.76 3.95 -4.86
CA SER A 90 10.09 3.59 -6.24
C SER A 90 9.77 2.14 -6.64
N LEU A 91 9.31 1.29 -5.73
CA LEU A 91 8.72 0.00 -6.04
C LEU A 91 7.32 0.12 -6.66
N PHE A 92 6.61 1.20 -6.39
CA PHE A 92 5.19 1.33 -6.69
C PHE A 92 4.87 2.28 -7.84
N GLY A 93 5.87 2.89 -8.50
CA GLY A 93 5.65 3.85 -9.59
C GLY A 93 4.91 3.31 -10.82
N GLY A 94 4.75 1.98 -10.95
CA GLY A 94 3.90 1.38 -11.99
C GLY A 94 2.40 1.32 -11.67
N PHE A 95 2.01 1.52 -10.40
CA PHE A 95 0.62 1.45 -9.96
C PHE A 95 -0.18 2.72 -10.27
N GLU A 96 0.50 3.86 -10.45
CA GLU A 96 -0.15 5.12 -10.85
C GLU A 96 -0.83 5.03 -12.23
N GLN A 97 -0.38 4.10 -13.10
CA GLN A 97 -0.85 3.95 -14.49
C GLN A 97 -1.92 2.86 -14.67
N ALA A 98 -2.17 2.01 -13.68
CA ALA A 98 -3.08 0.87 -13.77
C ALA A 98 -4.42 1.08 -13.03
N ALA A 99 -4.65 2.29 -12.50
CA ALA A 99 -5.70 2.65 -11.55
C ALA A 99 -6.84 3.48 -12.15
#